data_AF-A0A538BDK3-F1
#
_entry.id   AF-A0A538BDK3-F1
#
_cell.length_a   1.000
_cell.length_b   1.000
_cell.length_c   1.000
_cell.angle_alpha   90.00
_cell.angle_beta   90.00
_cell.angle_gamma   90.00
#
_symmetry.space_group_name_H-M   'P 1'
#
loop_
_entity.id
_entity.type
_entity.pdbx_description
1 polymer ?
#
loop_
_entity_poly.entity_id
_entity_poly.type
_entity_poly.pdbx_seq_one_letter_code
_entity_poly.pdbx_strand_id
1 'polypeptide(L)'
;VRALAEAEQADLQIVEIGGTVGDIESLPFLEAIRQLRNEVGREHCAFVHVSLMPFIGPSGELKTKPTQHSVKELRSLGLQPDAIVCRSDRP
;
A
#
# COMPACT_ATOMS: atom_id res chain seq x y z
N VAL A 1 1.72 -6.11 16.97
CA VAL A 1 0.58 -5.45 16.28
C VAL A 1 -0.75 -5.88 16.90
N ARG A 2 -1.13 -7.16 16.82
CA ARG A 2 -2.39 -7.71 17.41
C ARG A 2 -2.58 -7.42 18.91
N ALA A 3 -1.56 -7.69 19.72
CA ALA A 3 -1.63 -7.49 21.17
C ALA A 3 -1.99 -6.06 21.61
N LEU A 4 -1.61 -5.05 20.80
CA LEU A 4 -1.96 -3.66 21.09
C LEU A 4 -3.44 -3.40 20.78
N ALA A 5 -3.96 -3.91 19.66
CA ALA A 5 -5.38 -3.77 19.34
C ALA A 5 -6.28 -4.48 20.35
N GLU A 6 -5.86 -5.65 20.85
CA GLU A 6 -6.57 -6.37 21.91
C GLU A 6 -6.56 -5.62 23.24
N ALA A 7 -5.41 -5.06 23.65
CA ALA A 7 -5.28 -4.31 24.89
C ALA A 7 -6.13 -3.03 24.88
N GLU A 8 -6.16 -2.32 23.75
CA GLU A 8 -6.92 -1.07 23.58
C GLU A 8 -8.39 -1.31 23.18
N GLN A 9 -8.81 -2.56 23.01
CA GLN A 9 -10.13 -2.95 22.49
C GLN A 9 -10.51 -2.18 21.20
N ALA A 10 -9.54 -2.01 20.30
CA ALA A 10 -9.72 -1.20 19.10
C ALA A 10 -10.52 -1.97 18.02
N ASP A 11 -11.56 -1.33 17.47
CA ASP A 11 -12.34 -1.88 16.35
C ASP A 11 -11.56 -1.92 15.03
N LEU A 12 -10.60 -1.01 14.87
CA LEU A 12 -9.78 -0.88 13.67
C LEU A 12 -8.33 -0.55 14.04
N GLN A 13 -7.39 -1.29 13.44
CA GLN A 13 -5.97 -1.02 13.56
C GLN A 13 -5.40 -0.58 12.20
N ILE A 14 -4.81 0.61 12.17
CA ILE A 14 -4.09 1.11 11.00
C ILE A 14 -2.59 0.86 11.21
N VAL A 15 -1.97 0.21 10.24
CA VAL A 15 -0.53 -0.08 10.25
C VAL A 15 0.10 0.58 9.03
N GLU A 16 1.00 1.53 9.27
CA GLU A 16 1.83 2.09 8.21
C GLU A 16 3.04 1.19 7.98
N ILE A 17 3.29 0.85 6.71
CA ILE A 17 4.50 0.18 6.29
C ILE A 17 5.41 1.23 5.65
N GLY A 18 6.49 1.56 6.34
CA GLY A 18 7.50 2.47 5.83
C GLY A 18 8.26 1.89 4.62
N GLY A 19 8.99 2.76 3.93
CA GLY A 19 9.74 2.41 2.72
C GLY A 19 8.90 2.54 1.44
N THR A 20 9.49 2.17 0.30
CA THR A 20 8.79 2.14 -0.99
C THR A 20 8.64 0.70 -1.48
N VAL A 21 7.50 0.40 -2.11
CA VAL A 21 7.31 -0.88 -2.80
C VAL A 21 8.32 -0.99 -3.94
N GLY A 22 9.09 -2.08 -3.95
CA GLY A 22 10.21 -2.30 -4.85
C GLY A 22 11.59 -2.20 -4.16
N ASP A 23 11.65 -1.61 -2.97
CA ASP A 23 12.88 -1.58 -2.18
C ASP A 23 13.07 -2.93 -1.46
N ILE A 24 14.30 -3.45 -1.49
CA ILE A 24 14.66 -4.74 -0.87
C ILE A 24 14.37 -4.73 0.65
N GLU A 25 14.56 -3.58 1.29
CA GLU A 25 14.32 -3.37 2.73
C GLU A 25 12.85 -3.59 3.11
N SER A 26 11.92 -3.35 2.17
CA SER A 26 10.48 -3.46 2.40
C SER A 26 9.97 -4.90 2.30
N LEU A 27 10.71 -5.81 1.66
CA LEU A 27 10.25 -7.18 1.36
C LEU A 27 9.80 -7.98 2.59
N PRO A 28 10.53 -7.98 3.73
CA PRO A 28 10.09 -8.73 4.92
C PRO A 28 8.76 -8.22 5.47
N PHE A 29 8.53 -6.89 5.44
CA PHE A 29 7.29 -6.28 5.91
C PHE A 29 6.12 -6.58 4.97
N LEU A 30 6.36 -6.51 3.65
CA LEU A 30 5.36 -6.83 2.64
C LEU A 30 4.94 -8.31 2.70
N GLU A 31 5.89 -9.23 2.92
CA GLU A 31 5.57 -10.64 3.13
C GLU A 31 4.79 -10.86 4.43
N ALA A 32 5.16 -10.17 5.53
CA ALA A 32 4.45 -10.28 6.79
C ALA A 32 2.97 -9.85 6.70
N ILE A 33 2.68 -8.72 6.02
CA ILE A 33 1.28 -8.30 5.81
C ILE A 33 0.54 -9.20 4.83
N ARG A 34 1.24 -9.80 3.86
CA ARG A 34 0.64 -10.79 2.95
C ARG A 34 0.17 -12.02 3.72
N GLN A 35 1.01 -12.53 4.64
CA GLN A 35 0.66 -13.64 5.52
C GLN A 35 -0.47 -13.25 6.47
N LEU A 36 -0.43 -12.05 7.06
CA LEU A 36 -1.49 -11.54 7.93
C LEU A 36 -2.86 -11.58 7.23
N ARG A 37 -2.95 -11.13 5.96
CA ARG A 37 -4.19 -11.18 5.18
C ARG A 37 -4.68 -12.61 4.95
N ASN A 38 -3.77 -13.57 4.77
CA ASN A 38 -4.15 -14.99 4.65
C ASN A 38 -4.71 -15.53 5.98
N GLU A 39 -4.14 -15.12 7.10
CA GLU A 39 -4.56 -15.57 8.44
C GLU A 39 -5.92 -14.99 8.86
N VAL A 40 -6.15 -13.69 8.65
CA VAL A 40 -7.39 -13.02 9.10
C VAL A 40 -8.50 -13.03 8.05
N GLY A 41 -8.17 -13.32 6.79
CA GLY A 41 -9.10 -13.28 5.67
C GLY A 41 -9.29 -11.88 5.08
N ARG A 42 -9.81 -11.83 3.84
CA ARG A 42 -9.99 -10.55 3.11
C ARG A 42 -11.01 -9.61 3.75
N GLU A 43 -12.01 -10.14 4.43
CA GLU A 43 -13.07 -9.35 5.08
C GLU A 43 -12.56 -8.56 6.30
N HIS A 44 -11.39 -8.94 6.84
CA HIS A 44 -10.81 -8.35 8.04
C HIS A 44 -9.47 -7.64 7.77
N CYS A 45 -9.07 -7.49 6.50
CA CYS A 45 -7.82 -6.83 6.12
C CYS A 45 -7.94 -6.15 4.76
N ALA A 46 -7.70 -4.84 4.73
CA ALA A 46 -7.65 -4.02 3.53
C ALA A 46 -6.26 -3.42 3.34
N PHE A 47 -5.78 -3.40 2.09
CA PHE A 47 -4.54 -2.74 1.69
C PHE A 47 -4.81 -1.43 0.96
N VAL A 48 -4.22 -0.35 1.47
CA VAL A 48 -4.26 0.98 0.85
C VAL A 48 -2.88 1.29 0.30
N HIS A 49 -2.76 1.42 -1.02
CA HIS A 49 -1.49 1.73 -1.68
C HIS A 49 -1.39 3.21 -2.01
N VAL A 50 -0.39 3.90 -1.46
CA VAL A 50 -0.18 5.33 -1.71
C VAL A 50 0.88 5.51 -2.80
N SER A 51 0.54 6.25 -3.86
CA SER A 51 1.43 6.46 -5.01
C SER A 51 1.43 7.91 -5.48
N LEU A 52 2.53 8.37 -6.07
CA LEU A 52 2.67 9.73 -6.61
C LEU A 52 2.33 9.75 -8.10
N MET A 53 1.43 10.63 -8.50
CA MET A 53 1.16 11.00 -9.89
C MET A 53 1.90 12.32 -10.20
N PRO A 54 3.08 12.27 -10.84
CA PRO A 54 3.84 13.48 -11.12
C PRO A 54 3.23 14.26 -12.29
N PHE A 55 3.23 15.59 -12.17
CA PHE A 55 2.94 16.48 -13.28
C PHE A 55 4.20 16.71 -14.12
N ILE A 56 4.08 16.55 -15.44
CA ILE A 56 5.19 16.79 -16.36
C ILE A 56 4.94 18.10 -17.10
N GLY A 57 5.67 19.14 -16.66
CA GLY A 57 5.55 20.53 -17.15
C GLY A 57 5.46 20.66 -18.67
N PRO A 58 6.44 20.14 -19.44
CA PRO A 58 6.42 20.26 -20.89
C PRO A 58 5.20 19.63 -21.59
N SER A 59 4.60 18.58 -21.02
CA SER A 59 3.40 17.93 -21.59
C SER A 59 2.09 18.44 -21.00
N GLY A 60 2.13 19.21 -19.92
CA GLY A 60 0.93 19.78 -19.31
C GLY A 60 -0.01 18.75 -18.66
N GLU A 61 0.46 17.55 -18.32
CA GLU A 61 -0.39 16.47 -17.80
C GLU A 61 0.22 15.70 -16.62
N LEU A 62 -0.66 15.12 -15.81
CA LEU A 62 -0.32 14.15 -14.77
C LEU A 62 -0.06 12.78 -15.42
N LYS A 63 1.03 12.11 -15.02
CA LYS A 63 1.35 10.78 -15.53
C LYS A 63 0.92 9.69 -14.55
N THR A 64 0.12 8.76 -15.06
CA THR A 64 -0.36 7.58 -14.30
C THR A 64 0.63 6.40 -14.33
N LYS A 65 1.58 6.38 -15.27
CA LYS A 65 2.53 5.27 -15.44
C LYS A 65 3.31 4.89 -14.17
N PRO A 66 3.84 5.85 -13.37
CA PRO A 66 4.52 5.49 -12.11
C PRO A 66 3.62 4.70 -11.15
N THR A 67 2.35 5.11 -11.01
CA THR A 67 1.36 4.38 -10.20
C THR A 67 1.06 3.00 -10.75
N GLN A 68 0.90 2.87 -12.08
CA GLN A 68 0.68 1.56 -12.71
C GLN A 68 1.83 0.60 -12.46
N HIS A 69 3.07 1.06 -12.57
CA HIS A 69 4.26 0.23 -12.32
C HIS A 69 4.37 -0.15 -10.83
N SER A 70 4.12 0.80 -9.93
CA SER A 70 4.14 0.55 -8.49
C SER A 70 3.07 -0.45 -8.05
N VAL A 71 1.85 -0.37 -8.61
CA VAL A 71 0.79 -1.36 -8.37
C VAL A 71 1.14 -2.72 -8.95
N LYS A 72 1.78 -2.76 -10.13
CA LYS A 72 2.26 -4.02 -10.72
C LYS A 72 3.29 -4.70 -9.81
N GLU A 73 4.21 -3.93 -9.23
CA GLU A 73 5.21 -4.42 -8.29
C GLU A 73 4.56 -4.94 -7.00
N LEU A 74 3.62 -4.19 -6.43
CA LEU A 74 2.87 -4.65 -5.25
C LEU A 74 2.15 -5.99 -5.52
N ARG A 75 1.53 -6.11 -6.71
CA ARG A 75 0.84 -7.33 -7.13
C ARG A 75 1.77 -8.50 -7.42
N SER A 76 3.00 -8.26 -7.87
CA SER A 76 3.99 -9.33 -8.09
C SER A 76 4.38 -10.00 -6.77
N LEU A 77 4.31 -9.26 -5.67
CA LEU A 77 4.49 -9.74 -4.29
C LEU A 77 3.22 -10.39 -3.71
N GLY A 78 2.16 -10.59 -4.50
CA GLY A 78 0.92 -11.22 -4.04
C GLY A 78 0.00 -10.31 -3.21
N LEU A 79 0.27 -8.99 -3.19
CA LEU A 79 -0.53 -8.00 -2.49
C LEU A 79 -1.43 -7.27 -3.50
N GLN A 80 -2.75 -7.47 -3.38
CA GLN A 80 -3.72 -6.74 -4.19
C GLN A 80 -4.23 -5.53 -3.39
N PRO A 81 -4.02 -4.29 -3.86
CA PRO A 81 -4.56 -3.11 -3.18
C PRO A 81 -6.09 -3.10 -3.31
N ASP A 82 -6.77 -2.78 -2.22
CA ASP A 82 -8.21 -2.58 -2.17
C ASP A 82 -8.56 -1.09 -2.46
N ALA A 83 -7.62 -0.18 -2.18
CA ALA A 83 -7.67 1.21 -2.60
C ALA A 83 -6.29 1.73 -3.06
N ILE A 84 -6.29 2.70 -3.99
CA ILE A 84 -5.09 3.42 -4.42
C ILE A 84 -5.29 4.90 -4.10
N VAL A 85 -4.39 5.47 -3.31
CA VAL A 85 -4.36 6.90 -3.00
C VAL A 85 -3.33 7.57 -3.89
N CYS A 86 -3.82 8.32 -4.88
CA CYS A 86 -3.00 9.11 -5.76
C CYS A 86 -2.65 10.45 -5.11
N ARG A 87 -1.38 10.64 -4.75
CA ARG A 87 -0.84 11.94 -4.37
C ARG A 87 -0.48 12.72 -5.62
N SER A 88 -0.86 13.98 -5.66
CA SER A 88 -0.52 14.92 -6.73
C SER A 88 -0.43 16.32 -6.13
N ASP A 89 0.24 17.24 -6.82
CA ASP A 89 0.31 18.66 -6.46
C ASP A 89 -0.89 19.46 -6.98
N ARG A 90 -1.81 18.80 -7.67
CA ARG A 90 -3.00 19.38 -8.32
C ARG A 90 -4.10 18.32 -8.48
N PRO A 91 -5.38 18.73 -8.59
CA PRO A 91 -6.49 17.83 -8.87
C PRO A 91 -6.33 17.05 -10.19
#